data_AF-A0A2G9YXN1-F1
#
_entry.id   AF-A0A2G9YXN1-F1
#
_cell.length_a   1.000
_cell.length_b   1.000
_cell.length_c   1.000
_cell.angle_alpha   90.00
_cell.angle_beta   90.00
_cell.angle_gamma   90.00
#
_symmetry.space_group_name_H-M   'P 1'
#
loop_
_entity.id
_entity.type
_entity.pdbx_description
1 polymer ?
#
loop_
_entity_poly.entity_id
_entity_poly.type
_entity_poly.pdbx_seq_one_letter_code
_entity_poly.pdbx_strand_id
1 'polypeptide(L)'
;MADTNNQQQNSISDIVLNKIKSGGVKMRPKIYFVLKTILIIFGTAVLTLLILFLVSFIVFAMRASGTLFLPSFGVFGLRILFISLPWFLIFATVISVILMEILAKHFAIVYRRPIVYSILFIIILVLLGGIIIERTRFHPSLFWRSQEKRLPIMGGFYRDPSITRLQNVHRGIISEITSNGFLIKKPDNQMLTIIVTPDTQFLPGREIKEGEAVVVMGRREDDTVYAFGIRRIEDQFNMFMLEHRPPRPMR
;
A
#
# COMPACT_ATOMS: atom_id res chain seq x y z
N MET A 1 9.89 -49.95 56.28
CA MET A 1 9.56 -48.57 55.85
C MET A 1 10.79 -48.04 55.13
N ALA A 2 11.01 -48.44 53.88
CA ALA A 2 10.43 -47.92 52.64
C ALA A 2 11.21 -46.68 52.13
N ASP A 3 12.25 -47.00 51.36
CA ASP A 3 12.75 -46.36 50.13
C ASP A 3 12.82 -44.84 50.03
N THR A 4 14.01 -44.29 50.30
CA THR A 4 14.40 -42.95 49.86
C THR A 4 14.90 -43.05 48.41
N ASN A 5 13.99 -42.79 47.49
CA ASN A 5 14.17 -42.79 46.04
C ASN A 5 15.10 -41.64 45.61
N ASN A 6 16.41 -41.91 45.54
CA ASN A 6 17.42 -40.96 45.06
C ASN A 6 17.34 -40.86 43.53
N GLN A 7 16.48 -39.98 43.02
CA GLN A 7 16.51 -39.58 41.62
C GLN A 7 17.80 -38.82 41.33
N GLN A 8 18.75 -39.54 40.77
CA GLN A 8 20.01 -39.04 40.26
C GLN A 8 19.73 -37.95 39.22
N GLN A 9 19.81 -36.69 39.65
CA GLN A 9 19.84 -35.52 38.78
C GLN A 9 21.10 -35.62 37.94
N ASN A 10 21.00 -36.27 36.78
CA ASN A 10 22.05 -36.20 35.76
C ASN A 10 22.22 -34.72 35.41
N SER A 11 23.36 -34.16 35.80
CA SER A 11 23.73 -32.79 35.46
C SER A 11 23.67 -32.66 33.93
N ILE A 12 23.21 -31.50 33.43
CA ILE A 12 23.24 -31.19 31.98
C ILE A 12 24.64 -31.45 31.42
N SER A 13 25.68 -31.26 32.24
CA SER A 13 27.07 -31.56 31.91
C SER A 13 27.28 -33.04 31.54
N ASP A 14 26.76 -33.98 32.31
CA ASP A 14 26.93 -35.43 32.09
C ASP A 14 26.18 -35.91 30.85
N ILE A 15 25.00 -35.33 30.59
CA ILE A 15 24.20 -35.60 29.38
C ILE A 15 24.95 -35.11 28.13
N VAL A 16 25.58 -33.94 28.20
CA VAL A 16 26.37 -33.38 27.11
C VAL A 16 27.65 -34.19 26.91
N LEU A 17 28.37 -34.55 27.97
CA LEU A 17 29.60 -35.36 27.90
C LEU A 17 29.35 -36.75 27.31
N ASN A 18 28.26 -37.41 27.71
CA ASN A 18 27.89 -38.71 27.16
C ASN A 18 27.49 -38.62 25.68
N LYS A 19 26.83 -37.54 25.25
CA LYS A 19 26.52 -37.29 23.82
C LYS A 19 27.76 -36.97 22.97
N ILE A 20 28.78 -36.33 23.56
CA ILE A 20 30.06 -36.08 22.87
C ILE A 20 30.83 -37.39 22.75
N LYS A 21 30.94 -38.18 23.83
CA LYS A 21 31.64 -39.47 23.85
C LYS A 21 30.99 -40.52 22.95
N SER A 22 29.65 -40.55 22.84
CA SER A 22 28.93 -41.47 21.97
C SER A 22 29.00 -41.13 20.48
N GLY A 23 29.72 -40.06 20.09
CA GLY A 23 29.82 -39.63 18.70
C GLY A 23 28.52 -39.07 18.13
N GLY A 24 27.50 -38.83 18.97
CA GLY A 24 26.22 -38.26 18.56
C GLY A 24 26.31 -36.80 18.07
N VAL A 25 27.44 -36.12 18.33
CA VAL A 25 27.70 -34.74 17.90
C VAL A 25 28.62 -34.74 16.67
N LYS A 26 28.02 -34.75 15.47
CA LYS A 26 28.76 -34.57 14.22
C LYS A 26 29.20 -33.11 14.08
N MET A 27 30.50 -32.84 13.92
CA MET A 27 31.00 -31.51 13.58
C MET A 27 30.44 -31.08 12.23
N ARG A 28 29.78 -29.91 12.19
CA ARG A 28 29.34 -29.28 10.94
C ARG A 28 30.33 -28.19 10.53
N PRO A 29 30.65 -28.04 9.23
CA PRO A 29 31.60 -27.04 8.77
C PRO A 29 31.09 -25.62 9.09
N LYS A 30 32.01 -24.74 9.50
CA LYS A 30 31.70 -23.34 9.87
C LYS A 30 30.96 -22.58 8.76
N ILE A 31 31.24 -22.91 7.50
CA ILE A 31 30.62 -22.32 6.31
C ILE A 31 29.09 -22.48 6.31
N TYR A 32 28.58 -23.64 6.77
CA TYR A 32 27.14 -23.87 6.86
C TYR A 32 26.46 -22.85 7.79
N PHE A 33 27.09 -22.54 8.93
CA PHE A 33 26.57 -21.56 9.88
C PHE A 33 26.67 -20.13 9.37
N VAL A 34 27.79 -19.77 8.73
CA VAL A 34 27.97 -18.43 8.15
C VAL A 34 26.96 -18.18 7.04
N LEU A 35 26.80 -19.13 6.11
CA LEU A 35 25.86 -19.02 5.00
C LEU A 35 24.41 -18.93 5.51
N LYS A 36 24.06 -19.74 6.51
CA LYS A 36 22.72 -19.67 7.15
C LYS A 36 22.47 -18.29 7.74
N THR A 37 23.42 -17.72 8.49
CA THR A 37 23.28 -16.40 9.11
C THR A 37 23.14 -15.30 8.06
N ILE A 38 23.99 -15.30 7.03
CA ILE A 38 23.93 -14.33 5.93
C ILE A 38 22.58 -14.42 5.22
N LEU A 39 22.11 -15.62 4.91
CA LEU A 39 20.85 -15.84 4.22
C LEU A 39 19.66 -15.30 5.02
N ILE A 40 19.65 -15.52 6.34
CA ILE A 40 18.58 -15.02 7.19
C ILE A 40 18.64 -13.49 7.27
N ILE A 41 19.83 -12.88 7.49
CA ILE A 41 19.98 -11.42 7.54
C ILE A 41 19.53 -10.77 6.23
N PHE A 42 20.02 -11.29 5.10
CA PHE A 42 19.68 -10.79 3.78
C PHE A 42 18.18 -10.96 3.49
N GLY A 43 17.61 -12.12 3.80
CA GLY A 43 16.19 -12.39 3.68
C GLY A 43 15.34 -11.40 4.48
N THR A 44 15.71 -11.13 5.74
CA THR A 44 15.01 -10.15 6.58
C THR A 44 15.10 -8.74 6.02
N ALA A 45 16.26 -8.33 5.50
CA ALA A 45 16.44 -7.02 4.89
C ALA A 45 15.58 -6.85 3.64
N VAL A 46 15.62 -7.80 2.71
CA VAL A 46 14.80 -7.80 1.48
C VAL A 46 13.32 -7.76 1.81
N LEU A 47 12.88 -8.55 2.78
CA LEU A 47 11.48 -8.65 3.15
C LEU A 47 10.96 -7.38 3.82
N THR A 48 11.78 -6.75 4.67
CA THR A 48 11.49 -5.41 5.23
C THR A 48 11.31 -4.38 4.11
N LEU A 49 12.22 -4.39 3.14
CA LEU A 49 12.17 -3.47 2.00
C LEU A 49 10.93 -3.72 1.13
N LEU A 50 10.55 -4.99 0.94
CA LEU A 50 9.37 -5.40 0.21
C LEU A 50 8.08 -4.91 0.90
N ILE A 51 7.97 -5.07 2.22
CA ILE A 51 6.81 -4.59 3.00
C ILE A 51 6.70 -3.06 2.87
N LEU A 52 7.81 -2.34 3.05
CA LEU A 52 7.86 -0.89 2.84
C LEU A 52 7.38 -0.50 1.44
N PHE A 53 7.87 -1.18 0.40
CA PHE A 53 7.46 -0.94 -0.97
C PHE A 53 5.97 -1.21 -1.19
N LEU A 54 5.43 -2.31 -0.66
CA LEU A 54 4.01 -2.65 -0.82
C LEU A 54 3.11 -1.61 -0.14
N VAL A 55 3.44 -1.22 1.09
CA VAL A 55 2.69 -0.20 1.83
C VAL A 55 2.73 1.14 1.12
N SER A 56 3.93 1.54 0.67
CA SER A 56 4.13 2.72 -0.18
C SER A 56 3.22 2.71 -1.41
N PHE A 57 3.19 1.57 -2.10
CA PHE A 57 2.44 1.40 -3.32
C PHE A 57 0.93 1.40 -3.06
N ILE A 58 0.46 0.86 -1.92
CA ILE A 58 -0.95 0.97 -1.49
C ILE A 58 -1.33 2.44 -1.30
N VAL A 59 -0.52 3.22 -0.56
CA VAL A 59 -0.79 4.66 -0.34
C VAL A 59 -0.80 5.41 -1.67
N PHE A 60 0.18 5.15 -2.54
CA PHE A 60 0.24 5.73 -3.87
C PHE A 60 -0.99 5.38 -4.70
N ALA A 61 -1.40 4.11 -4.73
CA ALA A 61 -2.58 3.66 -5.46
C ALA A 61 -3.85 4.33 -4.95
N MET A 62 -4.02 4.46 -3.62
CA MET A 62 -5.15 5.16 -3.01
C MET A 62 -5.17 6.66 -3.31
N ARG A 63 -3.99 7.31 -3.37
CA ARG A 63 -3.90 8.72 -3.77
C ARG A 63 -4.19 8.90 -5.27
N ALA A 64 -3.63 8.01 -6.10
CA ALA A 64 -3.83 8.00 -7.53
C ALA A 64 -5.29 7.78 -7.93
N SER A 65 -6.01 6.88 -7.23
CA SER A 65 -7.45 6.66 -7.42
C SER A 65 -8.30 7.71 -6.70
N GLY A 66 -7.78 8.34 -5.64
CA GLY A 66 -8.46 9.43 -4.91
C GLY A 66 -9.35 8.92 -3.80
N THR A 67 -9.18 7.64 -3.49
CA THR A 67 -9.90 6.93 -2.45
C THR A 67 -9.45 7.32 -1.07
N LEU A 68 -8.29 7.95 -0.93
CA LEU A 68 -7.84 8.52 0.34
C LEU A 68 -8.88 9.47 0.97
N PHE A 69 -9.73 10.10 0.16
CA PHE A 69 -10.76 11.04 0.61
C PHE A 69 -12.14 10.42 0.74
N LEU A 70 -12.31 9.14 0.40
CA LEU A 70 -13.59 8.44 0.58
C LEU A 70 -14.04 8.38 2.05
N PRO A 71 -13.16 8.15 3.07
CA PRO A 71 -13.57 8.15 4.48
C PRO A 71 -14.29 9.42 4.95
N SER A 72 -14.00 10.58 4.34
CA SER A 72 -14.61 11.84 4.76
C SER A 72 -16.08 11.99 4.35
N PHE A 73 -16.63 11.09 3.55
CA PHE A 73 -18.05 11.01 3.18
C PHE A 73 -18.84 10.05 4.08
N GLY A 74 -18.32 9.73 5.27
CA GLY A 74 -18.97 8.87 6.25
C GLY A 74 -18.97 7.38 5.90
N VAL A 75 -19.95 6.64 6.43
CA VAL A 75 -20.02 5.15 6.33
C VAL A 75 -20.10 4.66 4.89
N PHE A 76 -20.80 5.40 4.02
CA PHE A 76 -20.90 5.07 2.60
C PHE A 76 -19.54 5.18 1.89
N GLY A 77 -18.80 6.24 2.19
CA GLY A 77 -17.44 6.43 1.71
C GLY A 77 -16.48 5.33 2.18
N LEU A 78 -16.56 4.92 3.45
CA LEU A 78 -15.79 3.78 3.97
C LEU A 78 -16.12 2.48 3.22
N ARG A 79 -17.39 2.20 2.92
CA ARG A 79 -17.76 0.99 2.16
C ARG A 79 -17.13 0.98 0.77
N ILE A 80 -17.19 2.09 0.05
CA ILE A 80 -16.57 2.20 -1.29
C ILE A 80 -15.05 2.10 -1.17
N LEU A 81 -14.46 2.66 -0.10
CA LEU A 81 -13.02 2.55 0.16
C LEU A 81 -12.60 1.08 0.23
N PHE A 82 -13.28 0.27 1.06
CA PHE A 82 -12.96 -1.15 1.21
C PHE A 82 -13.08 -1.91 -0.12
N ILE A 83 -14.11 -1.64 -0.92
CA ILE A 83 -14.27 -2.27 -2.24
C ILE A 83 -13.16 -1.82 -3.21
N SER A 84 -12.72 -0.57 -3.09
CA SER A 84 -11.68 0.03 -3.93
C SER A 84 -10.25 -0.38 -3.56
N LEU A 85 -10.07 -1.01 -2.40
CA LEU A 85 -8.74 -1.36 -1.94
C LEU A 85 -8.14 -2.43 -2.87
N PRO A 86 -6.85 -2.29 -3.23
CA PRO A 86 -6.14 -3.31 -3.97
C PRO A 86 -5.89 -4.52 -3.06
N TRP A 87 -6.90 -5.37 -2.89
CA TRP A 87 -6.89 -6.53 -1.99
C TRP A 87 -5.67 -7.43 -2.21
N PHE A 88 -5.24 -7.59 -3.47
CA PHE A 88 -4.03 -8.33 -3.80
C PHE A 88 -2.79 -7.78 -3.10
N LEU A 89 -2.62 -6.45 -3.03
CA LEU A 89 -1.49 -5.83 -2.33
C LEU A 89 -1.60 -6.00 -0.82
N ILE A 90 -2.81 -5.92 -0.27
CA ILE A 90 -3.05 -6.15 1.17
C ILE A 90 -2.68 -7.59 1.52
N PHE A 91 -3.17 -8.57 0.76
CA PHE A 91 -2.82 -9.98 0.96
C PHE A 91 -1.31 -10.22 0.81
N ALA A 92 -0.68 -9.67 -0.22
CA ALA A 92 0.77 -9.76 -0.41
C ALA A 92 1.55 -9.16 0.77
N THR A 93 1.08 -8.04 1.34
CA THR A 93 1.68 -7.40 2.51
C THR A 93 1.55 -8.28 3.75
N VAL A 94 0.35 -8.82 4.00
CA VAL A 94 0.10 -9.74 5.13
C VAL A 94 0.96 -10.99 5.02
N ILE A 95 1.04 -11.59 3.84
CA ILE A 95 1.91 -12.76 3.58
C ILE A 95 3.38 -12.40 3.86
N SER A 96 3.83 -11.23 3.40
CA SER A 96 5.21 -10.77 3.62
C SER A 96 5.49 -10.55 5.11
N VAL A 97 4.55 -10.00 5.87
CA VAL A 97 4.67 -9.84 7.33
C VAL A 97 4.72 -11.19 8.03
N ILE A 98 3.89 -12.16 7.64
CA ILE A 98 3.91 -13.51 8.21
C ILE A 98 5.26 -14.20 7.92
N LEU A 99 5.76 -14.11 6.68
CA LEU A 99 7.09 -14.62 6.33
C LEU A 99 8.18 -13.95 7.16
N MET A 100 8.04 -12.65 7.44
CA MET A 100 8.99 -11.88 8.25
C MET A 100 8.99 -12.38 9.68
N GLU A 101 7.82 -12.66 10.24
CA GLU A 101 7.69 -13.22 11.58
C GLU A 101 8.31 -14.63 11.67
N ILE A 102 8.05 -15.49 10.68
CA ILE A 102 8.65 -16.83 10.62
C ILE A 102 10.18 -16.74 10.57
N LEU A 103 10.72 -15.82 9.77
CA LEU A 103 12.16 -15.61 9.67
C LEU A 103 12.73 -14.97 10.94
N ALA A 104 11.97 -14.08 11.58
CA ALA A 104 12.35 -13.42 12.83
C ALA A 104 12.44 -14.42 13.99
N LYS A 105 11.59 -15.45 14.04
CA LYS A 105 11.65 -16.53 15.05
C LYS A 105 12.98 -17.31 15.01
N HIS A 106 13.69 -17.29 13.89
CA HIS A 106 15.02 -17.90 13.79
C HIS A 106 16.12 -17.08 14.48
N PHE A 107 15.89 -15.80 14.77
CA PHE A 107 16.80 -14.98 15.56
C PHE A 107 16.49 -15.10 17.05
N ALA A 108 17.49 -15.49 17.84
CA ALA A 108 17.38 -15.59 19.30
C ALA A 108 16.92 -14.29 19.98
N ILE A 109 17.13 -13.14 19.32
CA ILE A 109 16.74 -11.80 19.79
C ILE A 109 15.20 -11.64 19.83
N VAL A 110 14.48 -12.25 18.88
CA VAL A 110 13.02 -12.10 18.76
C VAL A 110 12.29 -13.17 19.57
N TYR A 111 12.88 -14.35 19.74
CA TYR A 111 12.28 -15.46 20.49
C TYR A 111 11.85 -15.10 21.93
N ARG A 112 12.47 -14.09 22.55
CA ARG A 112 12.15 -13.64 23.92
C ARG A 112 11.27 -12.39 23.99
N ARG A 113 10.86 -11.81 22.87
CA ARG A 113 10.07 -10.56 22.86
C ARG A 113 8.62 -10.85 22.46
N PRO A 114 7.63 -10.24 23.13
CA PRO A 114 6.23 -10.42 22.76
C PRO A 114 5.96 -9.85 21.36
N ILE A 115 5.10 -10.53 20.61
CA ILE A 115 4.70 -10.23 19.22
C ILE A 115 4.25 -8.77 19.06
N VAL A 116 3.72 -8.17 20.12
CA VAL A 116 3.29 -6.76 20.17
C VAL A 116 4.41 -5.79 19.74
N TYR A 117 5.66 -6.03 20.10
CA TYR A 117 6.76 -5.15 19.69
C TYR A 117 7.04 -5.22 18.19
N SER A 118 6.90 -6.39 17.57
CA SER A 118 7.06 -6.55 16.12
C SER A 118 5.96 -5.81 15.37
N ILE A 119 4.72 -5.91 15.84
CA ILE A 119 3.58 -5.17 15.27
C ILE A 119 3.80 -3.67 15.41
N LEU A 120 4.20 -3.20 16.59
CA LEU A 120 4.47 -1.78 16.83
C LEU A 120 5.60 -1.25 15.94
N PHE A 121 6.67 -2.03 15.76
CA PHE A 121 7.76 -1.70 14.86
C PHE A 121 7.28 -1.58 13.41
N ILE A 122 6.46 -2.52 12.93
CA ILE A 122 5.86 -2.46 11.58
C ILE A 122 4.99 -1.19 11.44
N ILE A 123 4.16 -0.86 12.43
CA ILE A 123 3.32 0.34 12.40
C ILE A 123 4.19 1.60 12.27
N ILE A 124 5.25 1.71 13.09
CA ILE A 124 6.18 2.84 13.02
C ILE A 124 6.87 2.90 11.65
N LEU A 125 7.31 1.75 11.12
CA LEU A 125 7.90 1.64 9.78
C LEU A 125 6.95 2.11 8.68
N VAL A 126 5.67 1.74 8.78
CA VAL A 126 4.62 2.15 7.85
C VAL A 126 4.38 3.65 7.91
N LEU A 127 4.32 4.23 9.11
CA LEU A 127 4.14 5.67 9.29
C LEU A 127 5.33 6.47 8.76
N LEU A 128 6.56 6.07 9.14
CA LEU A 128 7.78 6.71 8.66
C LEU A 128 7.96 6.53 7.15
N GLY A 129 7.67 5.34 6.65
CA GLY A 129 7.67 5.03 5.22
C GLY A 129 6.71 5.96 4.48
N GLY A 130 5.47 6.09 4.95
CA GLY A 130 4.48 7.00 4.37
C GLY A 130 4.99 8.44 4.24
N ILE A 131 5.63 8.96 5.29
CA ILE A 131 6.20 10.33 5.29
C ILE A 131 7.39 10.45 4.33
N ILE A 132 8.30 9.48 4.32
CA ILE A 132 9.49 9.51 3.45
C ILE A 132 9.05 9.43 1.98
N ILE A 133 8.08 8.58 1.67
CA ILE A 133 7.53 8.38 0.33
C ILE A 133 6.74 9.58 -0.16
N GLU A 134 5.99 10.25 0.71
CA GLU A 134 5.34 11.52 0.36
C GLU A 134 6.35 12.54 -0.16
N ARG A 135 7.56 12.55 0.41
CA ARG A 135 8.67 13.41 -0.02
C ARG A 135 9.38 12.89 -1.27
N THR A 136 9.39 11.58 -1.51
CA THR A 136 10.09 10.99 -2.66
C THR A 136 9.13 10.77 -3.83
N ARG A 137 9.29 11.56 -4.91
CA ARG A 137 8.55 11.44 -6.19
C ARG A 137 8.82 10.12 -6.97
N PHE A 138 9.15 9.05 -6.27
CA PHE A 138 9.57 7.76 -6.82
C PHE A 138 8.47 7.09 -7.64
N HIS A 139 7.28 6.88 -7.06
CA HIS A 139 6.15 6.26 -7.76
C HIS A 139 5.62 7.07 -8.95
N PRO A 140 5.47 8.41 -8.87
CA PRO A 140 5.13 9.24 -10.03
C PRO A 140 6.08 9.05 -11.22
N SER A 141 7.39 8.98 -10.96
CA SER A 141 8.39 8.80 -12.02
C SER A 141 8.32 7.42 -12.69
N LEU A 142 8.03 6.37 -11.92
CA LEU A 142 7.86 5.01 -12.42
C LEU A 142 6.55 4.83 -13.19
N PHE A 143 5.47 5.45 -12.73
CA PHE A 143 4.18 5.48 -13.43
C PHE A 143 4.35 6.07 -14.84
N TRP A 144 5.08 7.18 -14.97
CA TRP A 144 5.33 7.79 -16.27
C TRP A 144 6.18 6.91 -17.20
N ARG A 145 7.29 6.36 -16.70
CA ARG A 145 8.12 5.39 -17.46
C ARG A 145 7.32 4.16 -17.87
N SER A 146 6.31 3.79 -17.08
CA SER A 146 5.40 2.71 -17.42
C SER A 146 4.47 3.06 -18.59
N GLN A 147 3.91 4.27 -18.59
CA GLN A 147 3.06 4.79 -19.67
C GLN A 147 3.83 4.90 -21.00
N GLU A 148 5.12 5.25 -20.95
CA GLU A 148 6.02 5.25 -22.11
C GLU A 148 6.43 3.84 -22.60
N LYS A 149 5.83 2.78 -22.05
CA LYS A 149 6.18 1.36 -22.28
C LYS A 149 7.62 0.97 -21.94
N ARG A 150 8.38 1.81 -21.24
CA ARG A 150 9.81 1.60 -20.90
C ARG A 150 10.05 0.61 -19.75
N LEU A 151 9.00 0.10 -19.12
CA LEU A 151 9.08 -0.93 -18.07
C LEU A 151 8.55 -2.28 -18.59
N PRO A 152 9.41 -3.23 -19.00
CA PRO A 152 8.98 -4.48 -19.64
C PRO A 152 8.25 -5.45 -18.71
N ILE A 153 8.63 -5.52 -17.42
CA ILE A 153 8.11 -6.53 -16.47
C ILE A 153 7.12 -5.90 -15.47
N MET A 154 7.49 -4.77 -14.87
CA MET A 154 6.67 -4.07 -13.87
C MET A 154 5.62 -3.13 -14.50
N GLY A 155 5.64 -2.95 -15.82
CA GLY A 155 4.80 -1.96 -16.49
C GLY A 155 3.30 -2.25 -16.34
N GLY A 156 2.89 -3.51 -16.36
CA GLY A 156 1.47 -3.91 -16.25
C GLY A 156 0.79 -3.38 -15.00
N PHE A 157 1.46 -3.43 -13.84
CA PHE A 157 0.92 -2.95 -12.56
C PHE A 157 0.71 -1.42 -12.51
N TYR A 158 1.43 -0.67 -13.35
CA TYR A 158 1.33 0.79 -13.43
C TYR A 158 0.56 1.28 -14.66
N ARG A 159 0.46 0.49 -15.74
CA ARG A 159 -0.23 0.84 -17.01
C ARG A 159 -1.73 0.72 -16.92
N ASP A 160 -2.23 0.01 -15.92
CA ASP A 160 -3.65 -0.17 -15.72
C ASP A 160 -4.13 0.68 -14.53
N PRO A 161 -4.35 2.01 -14.71
CA PRO A 161 -5.01 2.84 -13.69
C PRO A 161 -6.45 2.36 -13.39
N SER A 162 -6.92 1.39 -14.16
CA SER A 162 -8.06 0.51 -13.96
C SER A 162 -8.09 -0.22 -12.61
N ILE A 163 -6.96 -0.32 -11.87
CA ILE A 163 -6.92 -0.85 -10.50
C ILE A 163 -7.90 -0.13 -9.56
N THR A 164 -8.35 1.09 -9.90
CA THR A 164 -9.74 1.47 -9.61
C THR A 164 -10.18 2.64 -10.48
N ARG A 165 -10.66 2.37 -11.71
CA ARG A 165 -11.73 3.21 -12.25
C ARG A 165 -12.95 2.90 -11.40
N LEU A 166 -13.03 3.50 -10.21
CA LEU A 166 -14.28 3.49 -9.48
C LEU A 166 -15.29 4.11 -10.44
N GLN A 167 -16.24 3.29 -10.88
CA GLN A 167 -17.28 3.72 -11.82
C GLN A 167 -18.00 4.97 -11.32
N ASN A 168 -17.90 5.22 -10.00
CA ASN A 168 -18.53 6.30 -9.28
C ASN A 168 -17.57 7.43 -8.86
N VAL A 169 -16.32 7.47 -9.35
CA VAL A 169 -15.38 8.57 -9.07
C VAL A 169 -14.89 9.17 -10.38
N HIS A 170 -15.21 10.45 -10.57
CA HIS A 170 -14.93 11.21 -11.77
C HIS A 170 -14.03 12.38 -11.42
N ARG A 171 -13.03 12.64 -12.25
CA ARG A 171 -12.05 13.72 -12.05
C ARG A 171 -11.99 14.59 -13.28
N GLY A 172 -11.99 15.90 -13.11
CA GLY A 172 -11.89 16.82 -14.21
C GLY A 172 -11.69 18.25 -13.78
N ILE A 173 -11.59 19.12 -14.77
CA ILE A 173 -11.55 20.57 -14.59
C ILE A 173 -12.94 21.10 -14.86
N ILE A 174 -13.45 21.97 -13.99
CA ILE A 174 -14.75 22.61 -14.22
C ILE A 174 -14.63 23.51 -15.44
N SER A 175 -15.43 23.21 -16.45
CA SER A 175 -15.47 23.97 -17.69
C SER A 175 -16.56 25.03 -17.67
N GLU A 176 -17.69 24.74 -17.03
CA GLU A 176 -18.86 25.60 -17.03
C GLU A 176 -19.72 25.29 -15.80
N ILE A 177 -20.27 26.34 -15.17
CA ILE A 177 -21.22 26.21 -14.06
C ILE A 177 -22.65 26.40 -14.58
N THR A 178 -23.55 25.49 -14.21
CA THR A 178 -24.98 25.50 -14.62
C THR A 178 -25.88 25.73 -13.41
N SER A 179 -27.18 25.93 -13.61
CA SER A 179 -28.14 26.16 -12.52
C SER A 179 -28.25 24.99 -11.53
N ASN A 180 -28.02 23.75 -11.99
CA ASN A 180 -28.23 22.52 -11.20
C ASN A 180 -26.94 21.74 -10.97
N GLY A 181 -25.77 22.34 -11.24
CA GLY A 181 -24.46 21.69 -11.12
C GLY A 181 -23.42 22.29 -12.05
N PHE A 182 -22.57 21.48 -12.68
CA PHE A 182 -21.47 21.98 -13.52
C PHE A 182 -20.96 20.92 -14.49
N LEU A 183 -20.29 21.35 -15.56
CA LEU A 183 -19.63 20.45 -16.50
C LEU A 183 -18.16 20.30 -16.12
N ILE A 184 -17.68 19.05 -16.09
CA ILE A 184 -16.25 18.77 -15.95
C ILE A 184 -15.67 18.22 -17.25
N LYS A 185 -14.49 18.71 -17.60
CA LYS A 185 -13.68 18.20 -18.69
C LYS A 185 -12.66 17.20 -18.16
N LYS A 186 -12.76 15.96 -18.62
CA LYS A 186 -11.81 14.89 -18.28
C LYS A 186 -10.52 15.01 -19.11
N PRO A 187 -9.41 14.36 -18.69
CA PRO A 187 -8.16 14.34 -19.46
C PRO A 187 -8.28 13.74 -20.86
N ASP A 188 -9.23 12.83 -21.07
CA ASP A 188 -9.57 12.22 -22.36
C ASP A 188 -10.38 13.15 -23.28
N ASN A 189 -10.59 14.41 -22.87
CA ASN A 189 -11.37 15.43 -23.56
C ASN A 189 -12.87 15.12 -23.65
N GLN A 190 -13.37 14.13 -22.90
CA GLN A 190 -14.81 13.91 -22.71
C GLN A 190 -15.35 14.91 -21.68
N MET A 191 -16.58 15.37 -21.92
CA MET A 191 -17.33 16.23 -21.01
C MET A 191 -18.27 15.37 -20.18
N LEU A 192 -18.41 15.68 -18.88
CA LEU A 192 -19.40 15.06 -18.01
C LEU A 192 -20.23 16.14 -17.34
N THR A 193 -21.55 15.98 -17.39
CA THR A 193 -22.51 16.84 -16.70
C THR A 193 -22.65 16.35 -15.27
N ILE A 194 -22.30 17.19 -14.31
CA ILE A 194 -22.43 16.88 -12.88
C ILE A 194 -23.70 17.53 -12.37
N ILE A 195 -24.63 16.72 -11.86
CA ILE A 195 -25.86 17.18 -11.23
C ILE A 195 -25.66 17.16 -9.71
N VAL A 196 -25.86 18.31 -9.08
CA VAL A 196 -25.83 18.48 -7.63
C VAL A 196 -27.23 18.26 -7.09
N THR A 197 -27.37 17.28 -6.20
CA THR A 197 -28.63 16.94 -5.52
C THR A 197 -28.61 17.48 -4.08
N PRO A 198 -29.77 17.58 -3.40
CA PRO A 198 -29.81 17.97 -1.98
C PRO A 198 -28.97 17.06 -1.06
N ASP A 199 -28.78 15.81 -1.45
CA ASP A 199 -27.98 14.83 -0.72
C ASP A 199 -26.46 14.94 -0.98
N THR A 200 -26.05 15.85 -1.89
CA THR A 200 -24.65 16.02 -2.26
C THR A 200 -23.87 16.67 -1.12
N GLN A 201 -22.89 15.95 -0.59
CA GLN A 201 -22.02 16.46 0.45
C GLN A 201 -20.86 17.27 -0.16
N PHE A 202 -20.81 18.55 0.17
CA PHE A 202 -19.67 19.43 -0.13
C PHE A 202 -18.68 19.38 1.03
N LEU A 203 -17.48 18.87 0.78
CA LEU A 203 -16.39 18.94 1.75
C LEU A 203 -15.81 20.37 1.77
N PRO A 204 -15.33 20.85 2.94
CA PRO A 204 -14.99 22.25 3.14
C PRO A 204 -13.91 22.74 2.16
N GLY A 205 -14.25 23.83 1.47
CA GLY A 205 -13.50 24.55 0.44
C GLY A 205 -14.44 25.58 -0.16
N ARG A 206 -13.97 26.80 -0.45
CA ARG A 206 -14.80 27.91 -0.96
C ARG A 206 -15.61 27.53 -2.20
N GLU A 207 -16.58 28.40 -2.55
CA GLU A 207 -17.33 28.41 -3.81
C GLU A 207 -16.52 27.84 -4.98
N ILE A 208 -17.10 26.84 -5.63
CA ILE A 208 -16.53 26.18 -6.79
C ILE A 208 -16.41 27.20 -7.92
N LYS A 209 -15.23 27.29 -8.54
CA LYS A 209 -14.99 28.19 -9.68
C LYS A 209 -14.66 27.43 -10.95
N GLU A 210 -15.00 28.03 -12.08
CA GLU A 210 -14.53 27.57 -13.39
C GLU A 210 -13.00 27.53 -13.44
N GLY A 211 -12.46 26.51 -14.10
CA GLY A 211 -11.02 26.27 -14.16
C GLY A 211 -10.44 25.51 -12.97
N GLU A 212 -11.20 25.28 -11.89
CA GLU A 212 -10.72 24.48 -10.76
C GLU A 212 -10.80 22.97 -11.03
N ALA A 213 -9.83 22.23 -10.49
CA ALA A 213 -9.82 20.77 -10.55
C ALA A 213 -10.65 20.17 -9.40
N VAL A 214 -11.56 19.26 -9.74
CA VAL A 214 -12.45 18.62 -8.78
C VAL A 214 -12.47 17.10 -8.91
N VAL A 215 -12.68 16.43 -7.78
CA VAL A 215 -13.16 15.04 -7.75
C VAL A 215 -14.64 15.08 -7.43
N VAL A 216 -15.42 14.41 -8.27
CA VAL A 216 -16.84 14.18 -8.07
C VAL A 216 -17.06 12.70 -7.84
N MET A 217 -17.73 12.37 -6.75
CA MET A 217 -18.23 11.03 -6.49
C MET A 217 -19.72 11.00 -6.75
N GLY A 218 -20.18 10.04 -7.54
CA GLY A 218 -21.56 10.01 -7.97
C GLY A 218 -21.89 8.80 -8.82
N ARG A 219 -23.17 8.49 -8.97
CA ARG A 219 -23.61 7.46 -9.93
C ARG A 219 -23.59 8.06 -11.32
N ARG A 220 -22.90 7.40 -12.25
CA ARG A 220 -22.87 7.79 -13.67
C ARG A 220 -24.01 7.11 -14.43
N GLU A 221 -24.78 7.92 -15.16
CA GLU A 221 -25.78 7.51 -16.14
C GLU A 221 -25.42 8.24 -17.44
N ASP A 222 -24.87 7.50 -18.41
CA ASP A 222 -24.31 8.02 -19.67
C ASP A 222 -23.26 9.11 -19.47
N ASP A 223 -23.53 10.34 -19.88
CA ASP A 223 -22.63 11.50 -19.69
C ASP A 223 -23.03 12.38 -18.50
N THR A 224 -23.98 11.91 -17.71
CA THR A 224 -24.46 12.59 -16.51
C THR A 224 -24.00 11.85 -15.26
N VAL A 225 -23.58 12.60 -14.25
CA VAL A 225 -23.17 12.07 -12.95
C VAL A 225 -24.00 12.74 -11.87
N TYR A 226 -24.76 11.94 -11.14
CA TYR A 226 -25.50 12.36 -9.95
C TYR A 226 -24.56 12.35 -8.76
N ALA A 227 -24.12 13.54 -8.33
CA ALA A 227 -23.08 13.66 -7.34
C ALA A 227 -23.59 13.33 -5.93
N PHE A 228 -22.94 12.40 -5.25
CA PHE A 228 -23.09 12.19 -3.81
C PHE A 228 -22.10 13.03 -3.01
N GLY A 229 -20.96 13.37 -3.61
CA GLY A 229 -19.88 14.05 -2.91
C GLY A 229 -18.97 14.81 -3.86
N ILE A 230 -18.62 16.03 -3.50
CA ILE A 230 -17.77 16.90 -4.33
C ILE A 230 -16.64 17.46 -3.47
N ARG A 231 -15.43 17.41 -4.02
CA ARG A 231 -14.23 17.94 -3.37
C ARG A 231 -13.32 18.63 -4.36
N ARG A 232 -12.86 19.83 -4.00
CA ARG A 232 -11.79 20.53 -4.71
C ARG A 232 -10.44 19.86 -4.46
N ILE A 233 -9.62 19.76 -5.51
CA ILE A 233 -8.27 19.23 -5.42
C ILE A 233 -7.30 20.41 -5.47
N GLU A 234 -6.69 20.73 -4.33
CA GLU A 234 -5.68 21.81 -4.22
C GLU A 234 -4.25 21.35 -4.58
N ASP A 235 -4.03 20.04 -4.75
CA ASP A 235 -2.69 19.45 -4.81
C ASP A 235 -1.98 19.56 -6.18
N GLN A 236 -0.70 19.96 -6.13
CA GLN A 236 0.32 19.98 -7.21
C GLN A 236 0.45 18.68 -8.03
N PHE A 237 -0.04 17.56 -7.50
CA PHE A 237 -0.03 16.25 -8.16
C PHE A 237 -0.80 16.26 -9.49
N ASN A 238 -1.86 17.08 -9.61
CA ASN A 238 -2.62 17.21 -10.84
C ASN A 238 -1.98 18.15 -11.87
N MET A 239 -1.23 19.18 -11.44
CA MET A 239 -0.45 20.01 -12.36
C MET A 239 0.56 19.14 -13.12
N PHE A 240 1.21 18.20 -12.43
CA PHE A 240 2.13 17.23 -13.04
C PHE A 240 1.46 16.28 -14.06
N MET A 241 0.23 15.85 -13.81
CA MET A 241 -0.53 14.94 -14.72
C MET A 241 -1.19 15.67 -15.89
N LEU A 242 -1.52 16.96 -15.73
CA LEU A 242 -2.11 17.79 -16.79
C LEU A 242 -1.04 18.38 -17.72
N GLU A 243 0.14 18.69 -17.19
CA GLU A 243 1.26 19.30 -17.93
C GLU A 243 2.05 18.27 -18.75
N HIS A 244 2.23 17.05 -18.24
CA HIS A 244 2.94 16.00 -18.95
C HIS A 244 1.95 15.09 -19.69
N ARG A 245 1.44 15.57 -20.84
CA ARG A 245 0.78 14.70 -21.81
C ARG A 245 1.84 13.85 -22.53
N PRO A 246 1.61 12.54 -22.73
CA PRO A 246 2.51 11.77 -23.57
C PRO A 246 2.35 12.34 -24.99
N PRO A 247 3.46 12.55 -25.74
CA PRO A 247 3.36 13.01 -27.12
C PRO A 247 2.45 12.05 -27.86
N ARG A 248 1.48 12.60 -28.61
CA ARG A 248 0.57 11.80 -29.43
C ARG A 248 1.43 10.86 -30.28
N PRO A 249 1.12 9.55 -30.33
CA PRO A 249 1.73 8.71 -31.34
C PRO A 249 1.39 9.33 -32.69
N MET A 250 2.42 9.77 -33.42
CA MET A 250 2.26 10.20 -34.80
C MET A 250 1.78 8.96 -35.57
N ARG A 251 0.56 9.05 -36.10
CA ARG A 251 0.02 8.05 -37.03
C ARG A 251 0.68 8.25 -38.38
#